data_AF-A0A1W0X5Z4-F1
#
_entry.id   AF-A0A1W0X5Z4-F1
#
_cell.length_a   1.000
_cell.length_b   1.000
_cell.length_c   1.000
_cell.angle_alpha   90.00
_cell.angle_beta   90.00
_cell.angle_gamma   90.00
#
_symmetry.space_group_name_H-M   'P 1'
#
loop_
_entity.id
_entity.type
_entity.pdbx_description
1 polymer ?
#
loop_
_entity_poly.entity_id
_entity_poly.type
_entity_poly.pdbx_seq_one_letter_code
_entity_poly.pdbx_strand_id
1 'polypeptide(L)'
;MIGYHFRFTDLLISLLLFFNPSKAGYNDNGDLVLNTPEKQKAFDALKSFQTGVVNPAAYSAKFIQHDLAIADGVAGLQAYVTALNGTATVNTIRIFQDGNIVFSNSDYTFSGVPYSGFDTYRFEDGLIAEHWQNYQINPGKPNLGGHTMTGGPTQATDLDKTEANRALAHSFLDIVLVGNNITAIPLFYGPNNAPIQHYVGWADGVAGIRDGLQALAAEGCAVNLTTHRQVFVEGTFVLITSQGFFGPQSKAVYDLFRADNGKWVEHWENEQNIPPPNEWKNQNGKY
;
A
#
# COMPACT_ATOMS: atom_id res chain seq x y z
N MET A 1 -30.78 68.72 -12.45
CA MET A 1 -31.02 67.40 -13.06
C MET A 1 -29.74 67.05 -13.83
N ILE A 2 -28.91 66.07 -13.52
CA ILE A 2 -29.01 64.84 -12.72
C ILE A 2 -27.66 64.70 -12.00
N GLY A 3 -27.67 64.54 -10.67
CA GLY A 3 -26.47 64.46 -9.85
C GLY A 3 -26.14 63.01 -9.48
N TYR A 4 -24.89 62.63 -9.68
CA TYR A 4 -24.31 61.37 -9.22
C TYR A 4 -24.33 61.31 -7.67
N HIS A 5 -24.80 60.20 -7.12
CA HIS A 5 -24.64 59.86 -5.70
C HIS A 5 -23.76 58.61 -5.60
N PHE A 6 -22.52 58.81 -5.16
CA PHE A 6 -21.69 57.76 -4.59
C PHE A 6 -22.18 57.49 -3.16
N ARG A 7 -22.42 56.22 -2.80
CA ARG A 7 -22.59 55.79 -1.41
C ARG A 7 -21.43 54.89 -1.02
N PHE A 8 -20.73 55.32 0.03
CA PHE A 8 -19.87 54.51 0.88
C PHE A 8 -20.72 53.52 1.67
N THR A 9 -20.36 52.23 1.66
CA THR A 9 -20.61 51.29 2.75
C THR A 9 -19.54 50.19 2.73
N ASP A 10 -18.69 50.25 3.76
CA ASP A 10 -18.16 49.15 4.57
C ASP A 10 -17.33 48.02 3.92
N LEU A 11 -16.04 48.13 4.20
CA LEU A 11 -14.97 47.16 4.03
C LEU A 11 -15.10 46.05 5.09
N LEU A 12 -15.80 44.96 4.79
CA LEU A 12 -15.76 43.73 5.57
C LEU A 12 -14.73 42.78 4.94
N ILE A 13 -13.50 42.84 5.44
CA ILE A 13 -12.48 41.81 5.21
C ILE A 13 -12.96 40.55 5.94
N SER A 14 -13.61 39.63 5.22
CA SER A 14 -13.77 38.26 5.68
C SER A 14 -12.40 37.59 5.65
N LEU A 15 -11.76 37.54 6.81
CA LEU A 15 -10.67 36.60 7.08
C LEU A 15 -11.30 35.21 7.17
N LEU A 16 -11.50 34.56 6.02
CA LEU A 16 -11.73 33.12 5.95
C LEU A 16 -10.43 32.46 6.41
N LEU A 17 -10.33 32.21 7.71
CA LEU A 17 -9.46 31.17 8.23
C LEU A 17 -9.91 29.89 7.53
N PHE A 18 -9.08 29.40 6.61
CA PHE A 18 -9.19 28.04 6.10
C PHE A 18 -9.09 27.10 7.31
N PHE A 19 -10.23 26.70 7.85
CA PHE A 19 -10.32 25.45 8.60
C PHE A 19 -10.00 24.36 7.60
N ASN A 20 -8.72 24.01 7.51
CA ASN A 20 -8.29 22.79 6.86
C ASN A 20 -8.66 21.68 7.84
N PRO A 21 -9.72 20.88 7.61
CA PRO A 21 -9.92 19.71 8.44
C PRO A 21 -8.65 18.88 8.29
N SER A 22 -8.00 18.56 9.40
CA SER A 22 -6.87 17.62 9.38
C SER A 22 -7.30 16.41 8.55
N LYS A 23 -6.58 16.13 7.47
CA LYS A 23 -6.81 14.92 6.69
C LYS A 23 -6.55 13.77 7.66
N ALA A 24 -7.55 12.94 7.93
CA ALA A 24 -7.41 11.84 8.89
C ALA A 24 -6.12 11.05 8.61
N GLY A 25 -5.28 10.84 9.62
CA GLY A 25 -3.96 10.20 9.46
C GLY A 25 -2.79 11.16 9.21
N TYR A 26 -3.08 12.46 9.07
CA TYR A 26 -2.09 13.53 9.07
C TYR A 26 -2.29 14.44 10.30
N ASN A 27 -1.20 14.97 10.84
CA ASN A 27 -1.23 15.99 11.89
C ASN A 27 -1.73 17.34 11.33
N ASP A 28 -1.85 18.36 12.18
CA ASP A 28 -2.33 19.69 11.79
C ASP A 28 -1.43 20.38 10.74
N ASN A 29 -0.19 19.93 10.58
CA ASN A 29 0.74 20.40 9.56
C ASN A 29 0.61 19.65 8.23
N GLY A 30 -0.22 18.60 8.18
CA GLY A 30 -0.35 17.76 7.00
C GLY A 30 0.75 16.70 6.86
N ASP A 31 1.44 16.35 7.94
CA ASP A 31 2.42 15.24 7.98
C ASP A 31 1.78 13.96 8.50
N LEU A 32 2.23 12.79 8.03
CA LEU A 32 1.73 11.51 8.54
C LEU A 32 1.89 11.41 10.06
N VAL A 33 0.89 10.80 10.71
CA VAL A 33 0.97 10.50 12.14
C VAL A 33 1.86 9.28 12.37
N LEU A 34 3.12 9.52 12.74
CA LEU A 34 4.14 8.49 13.05
C LEU A 34 4.22 8.29 14.57
N ASN A 35 3.21 7.64 15.13
CA ASN A 35 3.00 7.54 16.58
C ASN A 35 3.90 6.52 17.32
N THR A 36 4.83 5.86 16.61
CA THR A 36 5.80 4.93 17.19
C THR A 36 7.21 5.15 16.60
N PRO A 37 8.28 4.84 17.36
CA PRO A 37 9.64 4.87 16.82
C PRO A 37 9.84 3.96 15.59
N GLU A 38 9.14 2.83 15.53
CA GLU A 38 9.19 1.88 14.42
C GLU A 38 8.57 2.46 13.15
N LYS A 39 7.39 3.11 13.25
CA LYS A 39 6.79 3.81 12.11
C LYS A 39 7.68 4.94 11.60
N GLN A 40 8.33 5.68 12.50
CA GLN A 40 9.29 6.71 12.11
C GLN A 40 10.49 6.11 11.35
N LYS A 41 11.08 5.01 11.85
CA LYS A 41 12.21 4.35 11.19
C LYS A 41 11.85 3.78 9.82
N ALA A 42 10.67 3.17 9.69
CA ALA A 42 10.18 2.69 8.40
C ALA A 42 9.95 3.85 7.42
N PHE A 43 9.35 4.95 7.88
CA PHE A 43 9.19 6.16 7.07
C PHE A 43 10.55 6.75 6.63
N ASP A 44 11.53 6.82 7.53
CA ASP A 44 12.87 7.31 7.22
C ASP A 44 13.60 6.37 6.24
N ALA A 45 13.42 5.04 6.38
CA ALA A 45 13.94 4.05 5.45
C ALA A 45 13.37 4.27 4.04
N LEU A 46 12.07 4.50 3.91
CA LEU A 46 11.45 4.88 2.63
C LEU A 46 11.98 6.22 2.13
N LYS A 47 12.17 7.21 3.02
CA LYS A 47 12.68 8.52 2.60
C LYS A 47 14.15 8.46 2.14
N SER A 48 14.89 7.42 2.51
CA SER A 48 16.27 7.20 2.05
C SER A 48 16.39 7.08 0.53
N PHE A 49 15.37 6.55 -0.16
CA PHE A 49 15.37 6.48 -1.64
C PHE A 49 15.43 7.87 -2.29
N GLN A 50 14.77 8.86 -1.68
CA GLN A 50 14.78 10.24 -2.16
C GLN A 50 16.01 11.02 -1.67
N THR A 51 16.44 10.81 -0.44
CA THR A 51 17.58 11.56 0.14
C THR A 51 18.94 11.00 -0.26
N GLY A 52 19.00 9.75 -0.72
CA GLY A 52 20.23 9.04 -1.04
C GLY A 52 21.05 8.59 0.18
N VAL A 53 20.50 8.72 1.39
CA VAL A 53 21.21 8.46 2.64
C VAL A 53 20.45 7.43 3.48
N VAL A 54 21.08 6.28 3.72
CA VAL A 54 20.61 5.29 4.70
C VAL A 54 21.20 5.63 6.06
N ASN A 55 20.41 5.54 7.14
CA ASN A 55 20.92 5.59 8.50
C ASN A 55 21.25 4.15 8.98
N PRO A 56 22.52 3.72 9.02
CA PRO A 56 22.86 2.33 9.35
C PRO A 56 22.47 1.95 10.78
N ALA A 57 22.39 2.93 11.70
CA ALA A 57 22.03 2.68 13.09
C ALA A 57 20.54 2.32 13.29
N ALA A 58 19.70 2.47 12.26
CA ALA A 58 18.31 2.04 12.29
C ALA A 58 18.13 0.54 11.99
N TYR A 59 19.19 -0.16 11.55
CA TYR A 59 19.12 -1.53 11.04
C TYR A 59 19.85 -2.51 11.95
N SER A 60 19.32 -3.73 12.01
CA SER A 60 19.99 -4.86 12.66
C SER A 60 21.25 -5.24 11.87
N ALA A 61 22.26 -5.75 12.58
CA ALA A 61 23.45 -6.33 11.95
C ALA A 61 23.10 -7.57 11.07
N LYS A 62 21.92 -8.15 11.28
CA LYS A 62 21.38 -9.27 10.49
C LYS A 62 20.24 -8.83 9.57
N PHE A 63 20.22 -7.57 9.13
CA PHE A 63 19.18 -7.06 8.24
C PHE A 63 19.09 -7.89 6.95
N ILE A 64 17.88 -8.39 6.67
CA ILE A 64 17.54 -9.18 5.48
C ILE A 64 16.74 -8.33 4.50
N GLN A 65 17.19 -8.26 3.25
CA GLN A 65 16.49 -7.57 2.16
C GLN A 65 15.87 -8.58 1.18
N HIS A 66 14.56 -8.49 0.96
CA HIS A 66 13.83 -9.33 -0.02
C HIS A 66 13.59 -8.67 -1.38
N ASP A 67 13.86 -7.37 -1.52
CA ASP A 67 13.86 -6.74 -2.84
C ASP A 67 14.93 -7.36 -3.74
N LEU A 68 14.50 -8.14 -4.73
CA LEU A 68 15.36 -8.88 -5.63
C LEU A 68 16.26 -7.99 -6.50
N ALA A 69 15.95 -6.69 -6.63
CA ALA A 69 16.77 -5.70 -7.31
C ALA A 69 17.85 -5.08 -6.40
N ILE A 70 17.81 -5.33 -5.09
CA ILE A 70 18.71 -4.76 -4.08
C ILE A 70 19.58 -5.88 -3.51
N ALA A 71 20.89 -5.62 -3.44
CA ALA A 71 21.81 -6.53 -2.77
C ALA A 71 21.52 -6.60 -1.27
N ASP A 72 21.84 -7.72 -0.64
CA ASP A 72 21.50 -7.91 0.76
C ASP A 72 22.25 -6.97 1.71
N GLY A 73 21.65 -6.78 2.90
CA GLY A 73 22.22 -5.99 3.98
C GLY A 73 22.20 -4.47 3.74
N VAL A 74 22.60 -3.73 4.78
CA VAL A 74 22.56 -2.26 4.78
C VAL A 74 23.47 -1.66 3.71
N ALA A 75 24.60 -2.31 3.41
CA ALA A 75 25.51 -1.88 2.36
C ALA A 75 24.88 -1.99 0.96
N GLY A 76 24.13 -3.07 0.69
CA GLY A 76 23.40 -3.23 -0.57
C GLY A 76 22.30 -2.20 -0.74
N LEU A 77 21.55 -1.92 0.34
CA LEU A 77 20.57 -0.84 0.36
C LEU A 77 21.23 0.53 0.10
N GLN A 78 22.32 0.85 0.79
CA GLN A 78 23.03 2.11 0.58
C GLN A 78 23.52 2.27 -0.87
N ALA A 79 24.06 1.20 -1.47
CA ALA A 79 24.48 1.23 -2.87
C ALA A 79 23.30 1.49 -3.81
N TYR A 80 22.14 0.89 -3.56
CA TYR A 80 20.93 1.12 -4.35
C TYR A 80 20.44 2.57 -4.24
N VAL A 81 20.29 3.12 -3.03
CA VAL A 81 19.80 4.51 -2.88
C VAL A 81 20.77 5.54 -3.44
N THR A 82 22.09 5.29 -3.36
CA THR A 82 23.09 6.15 -4.00
C THR A 82 22.96 6.11 -5.53
N ALA A 83 22.67 4.94 -6.11
CA ALA A 83 22.49 4.79 -7.55
C ALA A 83 21.25 5.52 -8.10
N LEU A 84 20.25 5.82 -7.26
CA LEU A 84 19.10 6.65 -7.63
C LEU A 84 19.49 8.12 -7.88
N ASN A 85 20.64 8.56 -7.36
CA ASN A 85 21.24 9.88 -7.61
C ASN A 85 20.27 11.06 -7.38
N GLY A 86 19.41 10.96 -6.35
CA GLY A 86 18.42 11.99 -6.00
C GLY A 86 17.30 12.18 -7.01
N THR A 87 17.15 11.28 -7.99
CA THR A 87 16.09 11.36 -9.01
C THR A 87 14.78 10.74 -8.55
N ALA A 88 14.80 10.01 -7.43
CA ALA A 88 13.63 9.36 -6.89
C ALA A 88 12.80 10.30 -6.01
N THR A 89 11.48 10.15 -6.06
CA THR A 89 10.57 10.79 -5.10
C THR A 89 9.81 9.74 -4.33
N VAL A 90 9.60 9.98 -3.04
CA VAL A 90 8.80 9.10 -2.19
C VAL A 90 7.72 9.90 -1.47
N ASN A 91 6.48 9.46 -1.64
CA ASN A 91 5.31 9.96 -0.94
C ASN A 91 4.59 8.80 -0.25
N THR A 92 4.88 8.59 1.04
CA THR A 92 4.16 7.62 1.86
C THR A 92 2.76 8.13 2.14
N ILE A 93 1.75 7.33 1.79
CA ILE A 93 0.34 7.72 1.83
C ILE A 93 -0.30 7.29 3.15
N ARG A 94 0.05 6.10 3.61
CA ARG A 94 -0.46 5.49 4.85
C ARG A 94 0.58 4.52 5.40
N ILE A 95 0.65 4.42 6.72
CA ILE A 95 1.61 3.58 7.43
C ILE A 95 0.98 3.03 8.70
N PHE A 96 1.13 1.72 8.87
CA PHE A 96 0.44 0.93 9.87
C PHE A 96 1.41 0.03 10.63
N GLN A 97 1.02 -0.44 11.81
CA GLN A 97 1.84 -1.32 12.63
C GLN A 97 1.02 -2.46 13.25
N ASP A 98 1.54 -3.68 13.10
CA ASP A 98 1.01 -4.92 13.67
C ASP A 98 2.12 -5.61 14.48
N GLY A 99 2.09 -5.43 15.80
CA GLY A 99 3.16 -5.89 16.68
C GLY A 99 4.53 -5.31 16.28
N ASN A 100 5.44 -6.18 15.86
CA ASN A 100 6.79 -5.82 15.40
C ASN A 100 6.91 -5.66 13.87
N ILE A 101 5.79 -5.65 13.14
CA ILE A 101 5.76 -5.38 11.70
C ILE A 101 5.20 -3.98 11.47
N VAL A 102 5.88 -3.18 10.64
CA VAL A 102 5.32 -1.95 10.07
C VAL A 102 5.08 -2.17 8.60
N PHE A 103 3.92 -1.76 8.10
CA PHE A 103 3.60 -1.83 6.67
C PHE A 103 3.03 -0.52 6.15
N SER A 104 3.33 -0.18 4.91
CA SER A 104 2.97 1.10 4.31
C SER A 104 2.52 0.96 2.88
N ASN A 105 1.83 1.98 2.39
CA ASN A 105 1.54 2.18 0.97
C ASN A 105 2.04 3.55 0.54
N SER A 106 2.74 3.60 -0.58
CA SER A 106 3.43 4.79 -1.06
C SER A 106 3.23 4.97 -2.57
N ASP A 107 3.33 6.22 -3.00
CA ASP A 107 3.64 6.56 -4.38
C ASP A 107 5.15 6.84 -4.51
N TYR A 108 5.74 6.28 -5.55
CA TYR A 108 7.14 6.44 -5.91
C TYR A 108 7.26 7.08 -7.30
N THR A 109 8.35 7.81 -7.53
CA THR A 109 8.85 8.05 -8.88
C THR A 109 10.28 7.56 -8.94
N PHE A 110 10.59 6.67 -9.89
CA PHE A 110 11.96 6.22 -10.15
C PHE A 110 12.28 6.51 -11.62
N SER A 111 13.34 7.28 -11.87
CA SER A 111 13.75 7.67 -13.24
C SER A 111 12.62 8.28 -14.07
N GLY A 112 11.76 9.10 -13.44
CA GLY A 112 10.61 9.74 -14.08
C GLY A 112 9.39 8.83 -14.31
N VAL A 113 9.46 7.55 -13.92
CA VAL A 113 8.33 6.61 -14.02
C VAL A 113 7.62 6.54 -12.66
N PRO A 114 6.30 6.79 -12.60
CA PRO A 114 5.52 6.68 -11.38
C PRO A 114 5.18 5.22 -11.06
N TYR A 115 5.25 4.87 -9.78
CA TYR A 115 4.88 3.56 -9.24
C TYR A 115 4.02 3.75 -7.99
N SER A 116 3.17 2.76 -7.70
CA SER A 116 2.59 2.57 -6.38
C SER A 116 3.20 1.30 -5.79
N GLY A 117 3.50 1.33 -4.49
CA GLY A 117 4.08 0.18 -3.81
C GLY A 117 3.61 0.03 -2.37
N PHE A 118 3.86 -1.15 -1.86
CA PHE A 118 3.77 -1.51 -0.46
C PHE A 118 5.13 -1.94 0.05
N ASP A 119 5.42 -1.57 1.29
CA ASP A 119 6.67 -1.93 1.96
C ASP A 119 6.32 -2.43 3.36
N THR A 120 7.00 -3.49 3.78
CA THR A 120 6.83 -4.13 5.09
C THR A 120 8.19 -4.29 5.74
N TYR A 121 8.27 -3.92 7.02
CA TYR A 121 9.50 -3.92 7.81
C TYR A 121 9.25 -4.70 9.08
N ARG A 122 10.09 -5.70 9.36
CA ARG A 122 10.10 -6.38 10.66
C ARG A 122 11.14 -5.75 11.56
N PHE A 123 10.78 -5.60 12.83
CA PHE A 123 11.64 -5.04 13.86
C PHE A 123 12.08 -6.10 14.88
N GLU A 124 13.34 -6.01 15.30
CA GLU A 124 13.92 -6.73 16.43
C GLU A 124 14.72 -5.73 17.26
N ASP A 125 14.51 -5.70 18.59
CA ASP A 125 15.19 -4.78 19.51
C ASP A 125 15.13 -3.30 19.05
N GLY A 126 14.01 -2.91 18.42
CA GLY A 126 13.78 -1.58 17.87
C GLY A 126 14.57 -1.28 16.59
N LEU A 127 15.25 -2.25 15.98
CA LEU A 127 16.00 -2.11 14.73
C LEU A 127 15.26 -2.81 13.59
N ILE A 128 15.39 -2.26 12.38
CA ILE A 128 14.88 -2.90 11.15
C ILE A 128 15.70 -4.17 10.90
N ALA A 129 15.05 -5.32 11.04
CA ALA A 129 15.65 -6.64 10.89
C ALA A 129 15.37 -7.26 9.53
N GLU A 130 14.27 -6.90 8.86
CA GLU A 130 13.89 -7.49 7.59
C GLU A 130 12.99 -6.55 6.81
N HIS A 131 13.09 -6.59 5.48
CA HIS A 131 12.30 -5.75 4.58
C HIS A 131 11.80 -6.53 3.37
N TRP A 132 10.50 -6.41 3.10
CA TRP A 132 9.87 -6.82 1.84
C TRP A 132 9.14 -5.65 1.21
N GLN A 133 9.11 -5.63 -0.12
CA GLN A 133 8.33 -4.67 -0.90
C GLN A 133 7.53 -5.37 -1.99
N ASN A 134 6.51 -4.69 -2.50
CA ASN A 134 5.95 -4.94 -3.83
C ASN A 134 5.56 -3.62 -4.49
N TYR A 135 5.85 -3.45 -5.78
CA TYR A 135 5.44 -2.25 -6.50
C TYR A 135 5.07 -2.55 -7.96
N GLN A 136 4.20 -1.71 -8.51
CA GLN A 136 3.82 -1.74 -9.92
C GLN A 136 3.72 -0.32 -10.50
N ILE A 137 3.77 -0.23 -11.83
CA ILE A 137 3.64 1.05 -12.52
C ILE A 137 2.28 1.67 -12.18
N ASN A 138 2.30 2.94 -11.74
CA ASN A 138 1.09 3.71 -11.54
C ASN A 138 0.74 4.38 -12.90
N PRO A 139 -0.40 4.08 -13.52
CA PRO A 139 -0.73 4.60 -14.85
C PRO A 139 -1.04 6.10 -14.87
N GLY A 140 -1.04 6.77 -13.72
CA GLY A 140 -1.28 8.21 -13.60
C GLY A 140 -2.71 8.64 -13.92
N LYS A 141 -3.64 7.67 -14.02
CA LYS A 141 -5.06 7.89 -14.28
C LYS A 141 -5.92 7.00 -13.39
N PRO A 142 -7.18 7.40 -13.10
CA PRO A 142 -8.10 6.56 -12.35
C PRO A 142 -8.42 5.24 -13.06
N ASN A 143 -8.83 4.23 -12.28
CA ASN A 143 -9.31 2.95 -12.78
C ASN A 143 -10.76 3.04 -13.32
N LEU A 144 -11.36 1.88 -13.63
CA LEU A 144 -12.73 1.80 -14.15
C LEU A 144 -13.80 2.32 -13.18
N GLY A 145 -13.52 2.33 -11.87
CA GLY A 145 -14.37 2.92 -10.82
C GLY A 145 -14.13 4.42 -10.59
N GLY A 146 -13.14 5.03 -11.26
CA GLY A 146 -12.78 6.43 -11.05
C GLY A 146 -11.84 6.67 -9.86
N HIS A 147 -11.22 5.63 -9.32
CA HIS A 147 -10.33 5.71 -8.16
C HIS A 147 -8.85 5.60 -8.55
N THR A 148 -7.97 6.28 -7.82
CA THR A 148 -6.51 6.18 -8.00
C THR A 148 -5.95 5.01 -7.19
N MET A 149 -4.74 4.54 -7.54
CA MET A 149 -4.05 3.45 -6.85
C MET A 149 -3.74 3.68 -5.36
N THR A 150 -3.79 4.92 -4.90
CA THR A 150 -3.43 5.32 -3.52
C THR A 150 -4.52 6.16 -2.84
N GLY A 151 -5.65 6.38 -3.52
CA GLY A 151 -6.79 7.12 -2.96
C GLY A 151 -7.44 6.41 -1.76
N GLY A 152 -8.41 7.05 -1.15
CA GLY A 152 -9.17 6.50 -0.01
C GLY A 152 -8.55 6.85 1.36
N PRO A 153 -9.11 6.30 2.46
CA PRO A 153 -8.69 6.64 3.81
C PRO A 153 -7.20 6.31 4.10
N THR A 154 -6.61 7.07 5.01
CA THR A 154 -5.18 6.96 5.37
C THR A 154 -4.93 6.61 6.83
N GLN A 155 -5.98 6.55 7.66
CA GLN A 155 -5.90 6.26 9.08
C GLN A 155 -6.68 5.01 9.46
N ALA A 156 -6.05 4.13 10.22
CA ALA A 156 -6.74 3.01 10.84
C ALA A 156 -7.73 3.49 11.90
N THR A 157 -8.95 2.98 11.81
CA THR A 157 -10.01 3.11 12.83
C THR A 157 -10.27 1.75 13.45
N ASP A 158 -11.15 1.67 14.45
CA ASP A 158 -11.63 0.41 15.03
C ASP A 158 -10.49 -0.52 15.46
N LEU A 159 -9.50 0.04 16.16
CA LEU A 159 -8.30 -0.68 16.60
C LEU A 159 -8.65 -1.91 17.46
N ASP A 160 -9.79 -1.88 18.17
CA ASP A 160 -10.33 -3.02 18.92
C ASP A 160 -10.78 -4.20 18.02
N LYS A 161 -10.90 -3.99 16.71
CA LYS A 161 -11.30 -5.00 15.71
C LYS A 161 -10.12 -5.67 15.02
N THR A 162 -8.87 -5.31 15.34
CA THR A 162 -7.65 -5.85 14.70
C THR A 162 -7.70 -7.38 14.57
N GLU A 163 -7.93 -8.09 15.67
CA GLU A 163 -7.95 -9.57 15.63
C GLU A 163 -9.19 -10.16 14.94
N ALA A 164 -10.32 -9.46 14.98
CA ALA A 164 -11.51 -9.88 14.22
C ALA A 164 -11.28 -9.74 12.71
N ASN A 165 -10.64 -8.66 12.29
CA ASN A 165 -10.28 -8.42 10.88
C ASN A 165 -9.16 -9.35 10.41
N ARG A 166 -8.23 -9.73 11.30
CA ARG A 166 -7.26 -10.81 11.04
C ARG A 166 -7.95 -12.15 10.79
N ALA A 167 -8.95 -12.51 11.59
CA ALA A 167 -9.73 -13.74 11.37
C ALA A 167 -10.51 -13.70 10.04
N LEU A 168 -11.06 -12.54 9.66
CA LEU A 168 -11.69 -12.32 8.35
C LEU A 168 -10.68 -12.53 7.21
N ALA A 169 -9.46 -12.00 7.34
CA ALA A 169 -8.37 -12.15 6.38
C ALA A 169 -8.00 -13.63 6.15
N HIS A 170 -7.77 -14.39 7.23
CA HIS A 170 -7.47 -15.81 7.11
C HIS A 170 -8.62 -16.60 6.48
N SER A 171 -9.87 -16.31 6.87
CA SER A 171 -11.04 -16.96 6.27
C SER A 171 -11.15 -16.66 4.77
N PHE A 172 -10.88 -15.42 4.35
CA PHE A 172 -10.88 -15.02 2.95
C PHE A 172 -9.76 -15.72 2.18
N LEU A 173 -8.56 -15.75 2.75
CA LEU A 173 -7.42 -16.47 2.20
C LEU A 173 -7.76 -17.94 1.96
N ASP A 174 -8.22 -18.66 2.98
CA ASP A 174 -8.46 -20.09 2.89
C ASP A 174 -9.59 -20.44 1.92
N ILE A 175 -10.69 -19.69 1.95
CA ILE A 175 -11.88 -20.02 1.16
C ILE A 175 -11.73 -19.54 -0.28
N VAL A 176 -11.34 -18.28 -0.48
CA VAL A 176 -11.35 -17.64 -1.81
C VAL A 176 -10.02 -17.81 -2.51
N LEU A 177 -8.93 -17.40 -1.86
CA LEU A 177 -7.61 -17.29 -2.50
C LEU A 177 -6.90 -18.66 -2.63
N VAL A 178 -6.99 -19.51 -1.61
CA VAL A 178 -6.41 -20.87 -1.59
C VAL A 178 -7.40 -21.88 -2.15
N GLY A 179 -8.63 -21.87 -1.63
CA GLY A 179 -9.69 -22.79 -2.03
C GLY A 179 -10.21 -22.55 -3.45
N ASN A 180 -9.78 -21.45 -4.10
CA ASN A 180 -10.23 -21.00 -5.41
C ASN A 180 -11.76 -20.94 -5.52
N ASN A 181 -12.45 -20.66 -4.40
CA ASN A 181 -13.89 -20.59 -4.34
C ASN A 181 -14.37 -19.17 -4.67
N ILE A 182 -14.28 -18.81 -5.95
CA ILE A 182 -14.72 -17.51 -6.47
C ILE A 182 -16.21 -17.25 -6.19
N THR A 183 -17.02 -18.31 -6.08
CA THR A 183 -18.45 -18.17 -5.72
C THR A 183 -18.68 -17.73 -4.28
N ALA A 184 -17.68 -17.87 -3.40
CA ALA A 184 -17.75 -17.42 -2.01
C ALA A 184 -17.34 -15.96 -1.81
N ILE A 185 -16.79 -15.29 -2.84
CA ILE A 185 -16.41 -13.87 -2.75
C ILE A 185 -17.51 -12.99 -2.14
N PRO A 186 -18.79 -13.05 -2.58
CA PRO A 186 -19.85 -12.23 -2.00
C PRO A 186 -20.05 -12.39 -0.48
N LEU A 187 -19.58 -13.49 0.12
CA LEU A 187 -19.69 -13.71 1.56
C LEU A 187 -18.76 -12.81 2.38
N PHE A 188 -17.73 -12.21 1.77
CA PHE A 188 -16.71 -11.44 2.46
C PHE A 188 -16.85 -9.92 2.30
N TYR A 189 -17.66 -9.47 1.34
CA TYR A 189 -17.79 -8.05 1.02
C TYR A 189 -19.02 -7.39 1.65
N GLY A 190 -18.92 -6.08 1.84
CA GLY A 190 -19.89 -5.25 2.55
C GLY A 190 -21.23 -5.09 1.82
N PRO A 191 -22.07 -4.15 2.27
CA PRO A 191 -23.40 -3.93 1.73
C PRO A 191 -23.40 -3.84 0.19
N ASN A 192 -24.38 -4.48 -0.44
CA ASN A 192 -24.56 -4.52 -1.89
C ASN A 192 -23.42 -5.17 -2.69
N ASN A 193 -22.44 -5.83 -2.04
CA ASN A 193 -21.28 -6.40 -2.73
C ASN A 193 -20.57 -5.37 -3.61
N ALA A 194 -20.46 -4.13 -3.12
CA ALA A 194 -19.97 -2.97 -3.86
C ALA A 194 -18.70 -2.36 -3.22
N PRO A 195 -17.63 -3.12 -2.92
CA PRO A 195 -16.38 -2.50 -2.48
C PRO A 195 -15.86 -1.50 -3.51
N ILE A 196 -15.24 -0.44 -3.00
CA ILE A 196 -14.41 0.45 -3.79
C ILE A 196 -13.15 -0.33 -4.21
N GLN A 197 -12.82 -0.29 -5.50
CA GLN A 197 -11.59 -0.88 -6.04
C GLN A 197 -10.61 0.22 -6.43
N HIS A 198 -9.35 0.02 -6.06
CA HIS A 198 -8.24 0.90 -6.47
C HIS A 198 -7.28 0.20 -7.44
N TYR A 199 -7.39 -1.13 -7.58
CA TYR A 199 -6.60 -1.83 -8.59
C TYR A 199 -6.98 -1.35 -9.99
N VAL A 200 -5.96 -1.12 -10.83
CA VAL A 200 -6.10 -0.50 -12.15
C VAL A 200 -6.91 -1.36 -13.12
N GLY A 201 -6.92 -2.67 -12.91
CA GLY A 201 -7.59 -3.62 -13.80
C GLY A 201 -9.05 -3.86 -13.51
N TRP A 202 -9.57 -3.45 -12.34
CA TRP A 202 -10.91 -3.85 -11.89
C TRP A 202 -11.86 -2.66 -11.75
N ALA A 203 -13.14 -2.91 -12.00
CA ALA A 203 -14.22 -2.00 -11.62
C ALA A 203 -14.64 -2.25 -10.16
N ASP A 204 -15.37 -1.30 -9.59
CA ASP A 204 -15.95 -1.45 -8.26
C ASP A 204 -16.89 -2.67 -8.19
N GLY A 205 -17.04 -3.19 -6.98
CA GLY A 205 -17.96 -4.28 -6.71
C GLY A 205 -17.43 -5.69 -6.99
N VAL A 206 -18.08 -6.66 -6.35
CA VAL A 206 -17.77 -8.09 -6.52
C VAL A 206 -17.99 -8.55 -7.97
N ALA A 207 -18.92 -7.92 -8.70
CA ALA A 207 -19.09 -8.15 -10.13
C ALA A 207 -17.81 -7.78 -10.90
N GLY A 208 -17.25 -6.58 -10.67
CA GLY A 208 -16.01 -6.14 -11.31
C GLY A 208 -14.82 -7.05 -11.01
N ILE A 209 -14.70 -7.52 -9.77
CA ILE A 209 -13.68 -8.50 -9.37
C ILE A 209 -13.86 -9.82 -10.14
N ARG A 210 -15.09 -10.36 -10.19
CA ARG A 210 -15.38 -11.62 -10.89
C ARG A 210 -15.13 -11.52 -12.39
N ASP A 211 -15.55 -10.43 -13.01
CA ASP A 211 -15.34 -10.19 -14.43
C ASP A 211 -13.85 -10.08 -14.75
N GLY A 212 -13.07 -9.40 -13.91
CA GLY A 212 -11.60 -9.32 -14.03
C GLY A 212 -10.92 -10.69 -13.94
N LEU A 213 -11.29 -11.52 -12.96
CA LEU A 213 -10.77 -12.89 -12.82
C LEU A 213 -11.15 -13.78 -14.01
N GLN A 214 -12.37 -13.66 -14.52
CA GLN A 214 -12.81 -14.41 -15.70
C GLN A 214 -12.07 -13.97 -16.97
N ALA A 215 -11.83 -12.66 -17.15
CA ALA A 215 -11.05 -12.13 -18.26
C ALA A 215 -9.61 -12.65 -18.23
N LEU A 216 -8.95 -12.59 -17.07
CA LEU A 216 -7.60 -13.16 -16.89
C LEU A 216 -7.57 -14.66 -17.22
N ALA A 217 -8.56 -15.42 -16.74
CA ALA A 217 -8.64 -16.85 -17.04
C ALA A 217 -8.85 -17.14 -18.54
N ALA A 218 -9.68 -16.35 -19.22
CA ALA A 218 -9.91 -16.46 -20.66
C ALA A 218 -8.66 -16.16 -21.50
N GLU A 219 -7.75 -15.33 -20.98
CA GLU A 219 -6.45 -15.02 -21.58
C GLU A 219 -5.36 -16.04 -21.24
N GLY A 220 -5.68 -17.11 -20.51
CA GLY A 220 -4.71 -18.10 -20.05
C GLY A 220 -3.88 -17.65 -18.85
N CYS A 221 -4.26 -16.53 -18.22
CA CYS A 221 -3.62 -15.93 -17.05
C CYS A 221 -4.40 -16.24 -15.75
N ALA A 222 -5.04 -17.42 -15.67
CA ALA A 222 -5.76 -17.83 -14.48
C ALA A 222 -4.86 -17.74 -13.23
N VAL A 223 -5.39 -17.15 -12.17
CA VAL A 223 -4.66 -16.91 -10.91
C VAL A 223 -4.61 -18.20 -10.10
N ASN A 224 -3.40 -18.58 -9.67
CA ASN A 224 -3.16 -19.72 -8.79
C ASN A 224 -2.17 -19.30 -7.69
N LEU A 225 -2.66 -19.15 -6.46
CA LEU A 225 -1.83 -18.72 -5.34
C LEU A 225 -1.13 -19.91 -4.66
N THR A 226 0.17 -19.74 -4.42
CA THR A 226 1.06 -20.72 -3.76
C THR A 226 1.05 -20.55 -2.24
N THR A 227 1.98 -21.23 -1.55
CA THR A 227 1.98 -21.39 -0.09
C THR A 227 2.41 -20.16 0.69
N HIS A 228 3.20 -19.23 0.12
CA HIS A 228 3.64 -18.06 0.87
C HIS A 228 2.50 -17.06 1.05
N ARG A 229 2.16 -16.77 2.31
CA ARG A 229 1.06 -15.89 2.71
C ARG A 229 1.42 -15.22 4.04
N GLN A 230 1.32 -13.90 4.11
CA GLN A 230 1.39 -13.17 5.38
C GLN A 230 0.17 -12.27 5.52
N VAL A 231 -0.24 -12.03 6.77
CA VAL A 231 -1.38 -11.17 7.13
C VAL A 231 -0.93 -10.19 8.19
N PHE A 232 -1.00 -8.90 7.89
CA PHE A 232 -0.68 -7.81 8.81
C PHE A 232 -1.90 -6.90 8.97
N VAL A 233 -2.24 -6.54 10.22
CA VAL A 233 -3.49 -5.85 10.53
C VAL A 233 -3.28 -4.72 11.55
N GLU A 234 -3.83 -3.54 11.27
CA GLU A 234 -4.02 -2.48 12.27
C GLU A 234 -5.44 -1.93 12.12
N GLY A 235 -6.31 -2.24 13.07
CA GLY A 235 -7.71 -1.81 13.06
C GLY A 235 -8.43 -2.22 11.78
N THR A 236 -8.92 -1.24 11.01
CA THR A 236 -9.64 -1.46 9.76
C THR A 236 -8.77 -1.83 8.55
N PHE A 237 -7.45 -1.70 8.61
CA PHE A 237 -6.57 -2.03 7.49
C PHE A 237 -5.92 -3.40 7.63
N VAL A 238 -6.02 -4.21 6.59
CA VAL A 238 -5.50 -5.58 6.50
C VAL A 238 -4.65 -5.70 5.24
N LEU A 239 -3.36 -5.95 5.38
CA LEU A 239 -2.47 -6.28 4.27
C LEU A 239 -2.29 -7.80 4.20
N ILE A 240 -2.53 -8.35 3.02
CA ILE A 240 -2.25 -9.74 2.66
C ILE A 240 -1.13 -9.73 1.64
N THR A 241 -0.03 -10.42 1.93
CA THR A 241 1.03 -10.66 0.95
C THR A 241 0.94 -12.10 0.49
N SER A 242 1.07 -12.36 -0.81
CA SER A 242 1.00 -13.71 -1.35
C SER A 242 1.84 -13.91 -2.60
N GLN A 243 2.32 -15.14 -2.80
CA GLN A 243 2.97 -15.54 -4.04
C GLN A 243 2.06 -16.43 -4.86
N GLY A 244 2.07 -16.31 -6.17
CA GLY A 244 1.26 -17.13 -7.07
C GLY A 244 1.80 -17.22 -8.49
N PHE A 245 0.97 -17.77 -9.36
CA PHE A 245 1.13 -17.81 -10.79
C PHE A 245 -0.08 -17.20 -11.47
N PHE A 246 0.17 -16.32 -12.43
CA PHE A 246 -0.85 -15.77 -13.32
C PHE A 246 -0.55 -16.36 -14.69
N GLY A 247 -1.23 -17.46 -15.02
CA GLY A 247 -0.80 -18.33 -16.11
C GLY A 247 0.63 -18.85 -15.88
N PRO A 248 1.58 -18.67 -16.83
CA PRO A 248 2.95 -19.14 -16.65
C PRO A 248 3.84 -18.19 -15.80
N GLN A 249 3.36 -17.00 -15.45
CA GLN A 249 4.18 -15.98 -14.78
C GLN A 249 4.12 -16.12 -13.27
N SER A 250 5.28 -16.29 -12.62
CA SER A 250 5.41 -16.22 -11.16
C SER A 250 5.22 -14.77 -10.70
N LYS A 251 4.29 -14.52 -9.78
CA LYS A 251 3.94 -13.20 -9.29
C LYS A 251 3.93 -13.13 -7.76
N ALA A 252 4.31 -11.97 -7.25
CA ALA A 252 4.03 -11.53 -5.89
C ALA A 252 2.86 -10.55 -5.92
N VAL A 253 1.90 -10.73 -5.02
CA VAL A 253 0.68 -9.93 -4.93
C VAL A 253 0.55 -9.40 -3.50
N TYR A 254 0.27 -8.11 -3.39
CA TYR A 254 0.03 -7.43 -2.13
C TYR A 254 -1.36 -6.81 -2.20
N ASP A 255 -2.27 -7.33 -1.39
CA ASP A 255 -3.67 -6.93 -1.31
C ASP A 255 -3.89 -6.20 0.01
N LEU A 256 -4.12 -4.88 -0.04
CA LEU A 256 -4.56 -4.11 1.11
C LEU A 256 -6.08 -4.01 1.08
N PHE A 257 -6.74 -4.36 2.17
CA PHE A 257 -8.18 -4.21 2.36
C PHE A 257 -8.48 -3.22 3.45
N ARG A 258 -9.60 -2.50 3.30
CA ARG A 258 -10.29 -1.87 4.43
C ARG A 258 -11.51 -2.69 4.80
N ALA A 259 -11.63 -3.00 6.08
CA ALA A 259 -12.78 -3.65 6.67
C ALA A 259 -13.76 -2.64 7.27
N ASP A 260 -15.04 -2.96 7.20
CA ASP A 260 -16.11 -2.31 7.95
C ASP A 260 -17.18 -3.37 8.29
N ASN A 261 -17.65 -3.34 9.54
CA ASN A 261 -18.66 -4.26 10.06
C ASN A 261 -18.43 -5.76 9.69
N GLY A 262 -17.17 -6.22 9.80
CA GLY A 262 -16.78 -7.60 9.51
C GLY A 262 -16.80 -7.99 8.03
N LYS A 263 -16.69 -7.00 7.12
CA LYS A 263 -16.68 -7.19 5.67
C LYS A 263 -15.64 -6.29 4.99
N TRP A 264 -15.14 -6.70 3.83
CA TRP A 264 -14.31 -5.86 2.97
C TRP A 264 -15.17 -4.80 2.26
N VAL A 265 -14.72 -3.55 2.31
CA VAL A 265 -15.42 -2.42 1.68
C VAL A 265 -14.54 -1.61 0.74
N GLU A 266 -13.23 -1.83 0.74
CA GLU A 266 -12.27 -1.14 -0.12
C GLU A 266 -11.03 -2.01 -0.31
N HIS A 267 -10.40 -1.93 -1.49
CA HIS A 267 -9.28 -2.78 -1.87
C HIS A 267 -8.25 -2.06 -2.74
N TRP A 268 -6.98 -2.24 -2.43
CA TRP A 268 -5.83 -1.82 -3.20
C TRP A 268 -4.93 -3.02 -3.47
N GLU A 269 -4.33 -3.09 -4.66
CA GLU A 269 -3.49 -4.21 -5.06
C GLU A 269 -2.24 -3.73 -5.79
N ASN A 270 -1.12 -4.41 -5.53
CA ASN A 270 0.02 -4.42 -6.46
C ASN A 270 0.37 -5.86 -6.82
N GLU A 271 0.61 -6.09 -8.11
CA GLU A 271 1.18 -7.31 -8.65
C GLU A 271 2.55 -7.05 -9.27
N GLN A 272 3.52 -7.93 -9.00
CA GLN A 272 4.87 -7.83 -9.54
C GLN A 272 5.35 -9.20 -10.01
N ASN A 273 5.96 -9.26 -11.19
CA ASN A 273 6.63 -10.47 -11.65
C ASN A 273 7.84 -10.78 -10.77
N ILE A 274 7.98 -12.05 -10.39
CA ILE A 274 9.17 -12.55 -9.71
C ILE A 274 10.16 -13.02 -10.80
N PRO A 275 11.30 -12.32 -11.00
CA PRO A 275 12.28 -12.72 -11.99
C PRO A 275 12.91 -14.08 -11.64
N PRO A 276 13.56 -14.77 -12.59
CA PRO A 276 14.27 -16.00 -12.30
C PRO A 276 15.46 -15.78 -11.35
N PRO A 277 15.89 -16.80 -10.57
CA PRO A 277 16.92 -16.64 -9.54
C PRO A 277 18.27 -16.09 -10.00
N ASN A 278 18.64 -16.28 -11.27
CA ASN A 278 19.87 -15.77 -11.85
C ASN A 278 19.90 -14.24 -12.05
N GLU A 279 18.75 -13.57 -11.92
CA GLU A 279 18.65 -12.10 -11.99
C GLU A 279 18.65 -11.43 -10.60
N TRP A 280 18.55 -12.22 -9.52
CA TRP A 280 18.43 -11.71 -8.16
C TRP A 280 19.76 -11.12 -7.65
N LYS A 281 19.67 -9.99 -6.94
CA LYS A 281 20.82 -9.34 -6.28
C LYS A 281 21.09 -9.86 -4.86
N ASN A 282 20.15 -10.61 -4.29
CA ASN A 282 20.26 -11.29 -3.00
C ASN A 282 19.76 -12.74 -3.12
N GLN A 283 19.99 -13.55 -2.07
CA GLN A 283 19.57 -14.96 -2.01
C GLN A 283 18.37 -15.19 -1.08
N ASN A 284 17.76 -14.13 -0.56
CA ASN A 284 16.69 -14.21 0.44
C ASN A 284 15.34 -14.55 -0.18
N GLY A 285 15.23 -14.44 -1.51
CA GLY A 285 13.98 -14.65 -2.23
C GLY A 285 13.00 -13.50 -2.03
N LYS A 286 11.85 -13.57 -2.70
CA LYS A 286 10.82 -12.53 -2.63
C LYS A 286 10.10 -12.49 -1.26
N TYR A 287 10.25 -13.56 -0.48
CA TYR A 287 9.53 -13.81 0.76
C TYR A 287 10.35 -14.63 1.74
#